data_AF-A0A7S4JUQ6-F1
#
_entry.id   AF-A0A7S4JUQ6-F1
#
_cell.length_a   1.000
_cell.length_b   1.000
_cell.length_c   1.000
_cell.angle_alpha   90.00
_cell.angle_beta   90.00
_cell.angle_gamma   90.00
#
_symmetry.space_group_name_H-M   'P 1'
#
loop_
_entity.id
_entity.type
_entity.pdbx_description
1 polymer ?
#
loop_
_entity_poly.entity_id
_entity_poly.type
_entity_poly.pdbx_seq_one_letter_code
_entity_poly.pdbx_strand_id
1 'polypeptide(L)'
;NQNRQDLVDTWRSQGKKVLVSFGGAGMGGSWGGDPNDCWEYCFGKEPSVISQLTSIVNNQNFDGVDIDYEYFYEDSGGYTFSTGAQARNFLSTVTSGLKS
;
A
#
# COMPACT_ATOMS: atom_id res chain seq x y z
N ASN A 1 6.07 7.33 15.39
CA ASN A 1 5.50 8.31 14.43
C ASN A 1 4.15 8.79 14.94
N GLN A 2 3.96 10.11 15.05
CA GLN A 2 2.65 10.72 15.29
C GLN A 2 2.15 11.33 13.97
N ASN A 3 0.88 11.11 13.63
CA ASN A 3 0.24 11.75 12.48
C ASN A 3 0.16 13.27 12.68
N ARG A 4 0.36 14.04 11.60
CA ARG A 4 0.10 15.49 11.56
C ARG A 4 -1.39 15.73 11.28
N GLN A 5 -2.22 15.33 12.24
CA GLN A 5 -3.68 15.41 12.14
C GLN A 5 -4.18 16.82 11.80
N ASP A 6 -3.49 17.84 12.32
CA ASP A 6 -3.75 19.25 12.05
C ASP A 6 -3.70 19.59 10.56
N LEU A 7 -2.76 19.00 9.81
CA LEU A 7 -2.63 19.23 8.37
C LEU A 7 -3.71 18.50 7.59
N VAL A 8 -4.02 17.26 7.99
CA VAL A 8 -5.09 16.46 7.38
C VAL A 8 -6.41 17.23 7.47
N ASP A 9 -6.78 17.69 8.67
CA ASP A 9 -8.03 18.41 8.89
C ASP A 9 -8.04 19.77 8.18
N THR A 10 -6.89 20.46 8.13
CA THR A 10 -6.76 21.73 7.40
C THR A 10 -7.02 21.54 5.91
N TRP A 11 -6.40 20.56 5.26
CA TRP A 11 -6.60 20.32 3.83
C TRP A 11 -8.02 19.83 3.52
N ARG A 12 -8.59 18.99 4.39
CA ARG A 12 -9.97 18.55 4.25
C ARG A 12 -10.97 19.70 4.36
N SER A 13 -10.77 20.63 5.30
CA SER A 13 -11.64 21.81 5.42
C SER A 13 -11.57 22.74 4.20
N GLN A 14 -10.50 22.64 3.40
CA GLN A 14 -10.35 23.31 2.10
C GLN A 14 -10.93 22.49 0.92
N GLY A 15 -11.67 21.42 1.20
CA GLY A 15 -12.28 20.55 0.19
C GLY A 15 -11.29 19.64 -0.54
N LYS A 16 -10.09 19.41 0.02
CA LYS A 16 -9.12 18.46 -0.54
C LYS A 16 -9.36 17.07 0.04
N LYS A 17 -9.19 16.05 -0.78
CA LYS A 17 -9.08 14.67 -0.30
C LYS A 17 -7.64 14.39 0.10
N VAL A 18 -7.44 13.81 1.28
CA VAL A 18 -6.12 13.48 1.82
C VAL A 18 -6.01 11.96 1.93
N LEU A 19 -5.03 11.37 1.27
CA LEU A 19 -4.81 9.92 1.26
C LEU A 19 -3.58 9.57 2.09
N VAL A 20 -3.60 8.39 2.71
CA VAL A 20 -2.39 7.78 3.28
C VAL A 20 -1.71 6.94 2.20
N SER A 21 -0.41 7.13 2.00
CA SER A 21 0.37 6.28 1.10
C SER A 21 0.91 5.06 1.86
N PHE A 22 0.77 3.87 1.27
CA PHE A 22 1.23 2.59 1.80
C PHE A 22 2.02 1.84 0.75
N GLY A 23 3.32 1.63 0.99
CA GLY A 23 4.21 0.95 0.07
C GLY A 23 5.53 1.67 -0.15
N GLY A 24 5.89 1.80 -1.42
CA GLY A 24 7.10 2.41 -1.95
C GLY A 24 8.27 1.43 -2.06
N ALA A 25 9.42 1.97 -2.43
CA ALA A 25 10.62 1.21 -2.73
C ALA A 25 11.19 0.44 -1.52
N GLY A 26 10.73 0.74 -0.30
CA GLY A 26 11.02 -0.05 0.89
C GLY A 26 10.23 -1.35 1.02
N MET A 27 9.24 -1.57 0.14
CA MET A 27 8.41 -2.78 0.11
C MET A 27 8.63 -3.64 -1.15
N GLY A 28 9.07 -3.01 -2.24
CA GLY A 28 9.32 -3.68 -3.52
C GLY A 28 10.54 -3.18 -4.30
N GLY A 29 11.27 -2.18 -3.80
CA GLY A 29 12.34 -1.54 -4.57
C GLY A 29 13.67 -2.25 -4.52
N SER A 30 14.57 -1.84 -5.42
CA SER A 30 15.99 -2.17 -5.32
C SER A 30 16.81 -0.89 -5.26
N TRP A 31 17.39 -0.62 -4.08
CA TRP A 31 18.40 0.42 -3.93
C TRP A 31 19.76 -0.27 -3.79
N GLY A 32 20.69 0.02 -4.69
CA GLY A 32 22.09 -0.40 -4.54
C GLY A 32 22.34 -1.93 -4.50
N GLY A 33 21.46 -2.74 -5.06
CA GLY A 33 21.63 -4.21 -5.11
C GLY A 33 20.96 -4.99 -3.97
N ASP A 34 20.09 -4.35 -3.19
CA ASP A 34 19.24 -5.03 -2.20
C ASP A 34 17.81 -5.16 -2.76
N PRO A 35 17.46 -6.29 -3.41
CA PRO A 35 16.09 -6.54 -3.86
C PRO A 35 15.20 -6.77 -2.63
N ASN A 36 14.32 -5.81 -2.34
CA ASN A 36 13.41 -5.90 -1.22
C ASN A 36 12.06 -6.45 -1.68
N ASP A 37 11.77 -7.70 -1.34
CA ASP A 37 10.56 -8.44 -1.69
C ASP A 37 9.52 -8.43 -0.54
N CYS A 38 9.54 -7.44 0.36
CA CYS A 38 8.67 -7.38 1.53
C CYS A 38 7.16 -7.48 1.19
N TRP A 39 6.75 -7.13 -0.02
CA TRP A 39 5.39 -7.40 -0.51
C TRP A 39 5.00 -8.88 -0.44
N GLU A 40 5.92 -9.83 -0.63
CA GLU A 40 5.63 -11.26 -0.58
C GLU A 40 5.06 -11.69 0.78
N TYR A 41 5.52 -11.05 1.86
CA TYR A 41 4.97 -11.31 3.19
C TYR A 41 3.49 -10.93 3.29
N CYS A 42 3.01 -9.98 2.49
CA CYS A 42 1.62 -9.54 2.52
C CYS A 42 0.68 -10.46 1.72
N PHE A 43 1.21 -11.27 0.80
CA PHE A 43 0.38 -12.17 -0.02
C PHE A 43 -0.34 -13.21 0.85
N GLY A 44 -1.64 -13.39 0.62
CA GLY A 44 -2.50 -14.24 1.45
C GLY A 44 -2.94 -13.60 2.79
N LYS A 45 -2.51 -12.37 3.08
CA LYS A 45 -2.91 -11.59 4.27
C LYS A 45 -3.79 -10.39 3.90
N GLU A 46 -4.40 -10.39 2.72
CA GLU A 46 -5.22 -9.29 2.19
C GLU A 46 -6.29 -8.84 3.18
N PRO A 47 -7.05 -9.73 3.86
CA PRO A 47 -8.05 -9.29 4.85
C PRO A 47 -7.45 -8.50 6.01
N SER A 48 -6.24 -8.87 6.46
CA SER A 48 -5.54 -8.16 7.53
C SER A 48 -5.05 -6.79 7.06
N VAL A 49 -4.49 -6.72 5.85
CA VAL A 49 -4.03 -5.46 5.25
C VAL A 49 -5.21 -4.49 5.06
N ILE A 50 -6.33 -4.97 4.50
CA ILE A 50 -7.57 -4.18 4.35
C ILE A 50 -8.03 -3.66 5.71
N SER A 51 -8.17 -4.53 6.71
CA SER A 51 -8.64 -4.15 8.04
C SER A 51 -7.76 -3.09 8.70
N GLN A 52 -6.44 -3.22 8.59
CA GLN A 52 -5.48 -2.27 9.16
C GLN A 52 -5.51 -0.92 8.45
N LEU A 53 -5.54 -0.92 7.11
CA LEU A 53 -5.63 0.30 6.32
C LEU A 53 -6.94 1.04 6.54
N THR A 54 -8.07 0.33 6.57
CA THR A 54 -9.38 0.92 6.94
C THR A 54 -9.34 1.53 8.33
N SER A 55 -8.72 0.86 9.30
CA SER A 55 -8.57 1.39 10.65
C SER A 55 -7.73 2.67 10.68
N ILE A 56 -6.62 2.72 9.93
CA ILE A 56 -5.79 3.92 9.79
C ILE A 56 -6.59 5.07 9.17
N VAL A 57 -7.28 4.82 8.06
CA VAL A 57 -8.07 5.82 7.36
C VAL A 57 -9.14 6.41 8.27
N ASN A 58 -9.91 5.57 8.95
CA ASN A 58 -10.98 5.99 9.82
C ASN A 58 -10.47 6.73 11.07
N ASN A 59 -9.44 6.20 11.73
CA ASN A 59 -8.94 6.76 12.98
C ASN A 59 -8.18 8.08 12.78
N GLN A 60 -7.63 8.32 11.60
CA GLN A 60 -6.82 9.50 11.29
C GLN A 60 -7.51 10.45 10.30
N ASN A 61 -8.80 10.24 10.04
CA ASN A 61 -9.61 11.09 9.18
C ASN A 61 -8.99 11.28 7.78
N PHE A 62 -8.46 10.22 7.18
CA PHE A 62 -8.08 10.23 5.75
C PHE A 62 -9.31 9.96 4.87
N ASP A 63 -9.18 10.22 3.57
CA ASP A 63 -10.22 9.97 2.56
C ASP A 63 -9.99 8.66 1.78
N GLY A 64 -8.89 7.98 2.04
CA GLY A 64 -8.54 6.72 1.39
C GLY A 64 -7.06 6.41 1.46
N VAL A 65 -6.64 5.47 0.61
CA VAL A 65 -5.28 4.95 0.55
C VAL A 65 -4.73 5.11 -0.87
N ASP A 66 -3.47 5.48 -0.96
CA ASP A 66 -2.63 5.35 -2.15
C ASP A 66 -1.74 4.12 -1.97
N ILE A 67 -1.95 3.08 -2.78
CA ILE A 67 -1.13 1.86 -2.73
C ILE A 67 0.07 2.11 -3.65
N ASP A 68 1.18 2.53 -3.04
CA ASP A 68 2.43 2.81 -3.73
C ASP A 68 3.15 1.48 -4.03
N TYR A 69 2.61 0.71 -4.99
CA TYR A 69 3.12 -0.61 -5.34
C TYR A 69 4.18 -0.47 -6.43
N GLU A 70 5.44 -0.48 -6.01
CA GLU A 70 6.57 -0.40 -6.93
C GLU A 70 7.20 -1.78 -7.14
N TYR A 71 7.59 -2.07 -8.39
CA TYR A 71 8.24 -3.31 -8.85
C TYR A 71 7.44 -4.58 -8.51
N PHE A 72 7.99 -5.76 -8.80
CA PHE A 72 7.46 -7.07 -8.37
C PHE A 72 5.95 -7.30 -8.64
N TYR A 73 5.45 -6.77 -9.76
CA TYR A 73 4.05 -6.93 -10.19
C TYR A 73 3.85 -8.14 -11.10
N GLU A 74 4.87 -8.50 -11.88
CA GLU A 74 4.87 -9.66 -12.78
C GLU A 74 6.17 -10.44 -12.61
N ASP A 75 6.11 -11.73 -12.99
CA ASP A 75 7.30 -12.57 -13.01
C ASP A 75 8.32 -11.93 -13.96
N SER A 76 9.53 -11.69 -13.46
CA SER A 76 10.57 -11.04 -14.25
C SER A 76 11.69 -12.04 -14.55
N GLY A 77 12.26 -11.98 -15.75
CA GLY A 77 13.46 -12.75 -16.08
C GLY A 77 14.78 -12.13 -15.55
N GLY A 78 14.75 -10.89 -15.05
CA GLY A 78 15.93 -10.14 -14.60
C GLY A 78 16.16 -10.12 -13.09
N TYR A 79 15.12 -10.43 -12.31
CA TYR A 79 15.13 -10.57 -10.85
C TYR A 79 14.58 -11.96 -10.48
N THR A 80 14.94 -12.51 -9.32
CA THR A 80 14.46 -13.83 -8.81
C THR A 80 12.98 -13.86 -8.41
N PHE A 81 12.21 -12.85 -8.79
CA PHE A 81 10.80 -12.71 -8.45
C PHE A 81 9.92 -13.54 -9.38
N SER A 82 9.18 -14.49 -8.81
CA SER A 82 8.31 -15.42 -9.54
C SER A 82 6.93 -15.55 -8.90
N THR A 83 6.47 -14.51 -8.19
CA THR A 83 5.20 -14.50 -7.46
C THR A 83 4.22 -13.44 -8.03
N GLY A 84 4.33 -13.12 -9.31
CA GLY A 84 3.54 -12.07 -9.96
C GLY A 84 2.03 -12.36 -9.98
N ALA A 85 1.62 -13.63 -10.05
CA ALA A 85 0.20 -13.99 -9.93
C ALA A 85 -0.35 -13.62 -8.54
N GLN A 86 0.43 -13.85 -7.48
CA GLN A 86 0.10 -13.49 -6.10
C GLN A 86 0.09 -11.97 -5.92
N ALA A 87 1.04 -11.25 -6.51
CA ALA A 87 1.07 -9.78 -6.51
C ALA A 87 -0.22 -9.18 -7.11
N ARG A 88 -0.63 -9.68 -8.28
CA ARG A 88 -1.88 -9.23 -8.93
C ARG A 88 -3.13 -9.57 -8.13
N ASN A 89 -3.18 -10.78 -7.55
CA ASN A 89 -4.28 -11.17 -6.67
C ASN A 89 -4.35 -10.25 -5.45
N PHE A 90 -3.21 -10.04 -4.78
CA PHE A 90 -3.10 -9.15 -3.62
C PHE A 90 -3.63 -7.75 -3.94
N LEU A 91 -3.13 -7.11 -5.01
CA LEU A 91 -3.57 -5.77 -5.40
C LEU A 91 -5.07 -5.72 -5.75
N SER A 92 -5.57 -6.71 -6.48
CA SER A 92 -6.99 -6.79 -6.84
C SER A 92 -7.88 -6.91 -5.61
N THR A 93 -7.55 -7.82 -4.70
CA THR A 93 -8.32 -8.06 -3.48
C THR A 93 -8.25 -6.86 -2.53
N VAL A 94 -7.06 -6.29 -2.28
CA VAL A 94 -6.89 -5.13 -1.40
C VAL A 94 -7.64 -3.91 -1.94
N THR A 95 -7.46 -3.56 -3.21
CA THR A 95 -8.13 -2.39 -3.79
C THR A 95 -9.64 -2.55 -3.90
N SER A 96 -10.14 -3.77 -4.10
CA SER A 96 -11.58 -4.05 -4.08
C SER A 96 -12.14 -3.97 -2.66
N GLY A 97 -11.45 -4.52 -1.67
CA GLY A 97 -11.88 -4.50 -0.27
C GLY A 97 -11.79 -3.12 0.40
N LEU A 98 -10.99 -2.19 -0.14
CA LEU A 98 -10.94 -0.80 0.33
C LEU A 98 -12.03 0.10 -0.28
N LYS A 99 -12.77 -0.37 -1.30
CA LYS A 99 -13.86 0.39 -1.94
C LYS A 99 -15.22 0.24 -1.26
N SER A 100 -15.38 -0.78 -0.42
CA SER A 100 -16.62 -1.12 0.30
C SER A 100 -16.73 -0.38 1.63
#